data_AF-A0A402BX84-F1
#
_entry.id   AF-A0A402BX84-F1
#
_cell.length_a   1.000
_cell.length_b   1.000
_cell.length_c   1.000
_cell.angle_alpha   90.00
_cell.angle_beta   90.00
_cell.angle_gamma   90.00
#
_symmetry.space_group_name_H-M   'P 1'
#
loop_
_entity.id
_entity.type
_entity.pdbx_description
1 polymer ?
#
loop_
_entity_poly.entity_id
_entity_poly.type
_entity_poly.pdbx_seq_one_letter_code
_entity_poly.pdbx_strand_id
1 'polypeptide(L)'
;MSREKMLNREMIIPAIKKFCSENYRQYTVSDFIHKGDYRHRVEIEADGANFFVDFHFRGNGSTSIDISSGLHMDKKKQIKDVVLSDSTLLVSK
;
A
#
# COMPACT_ATOMS: atom_id res chain seq x y z
N MET A 1 -7.83 7.37 -12.51
CA MET A 1 -8.49 6.50 -11.50
C MET A 1 -7.71 5.19 -11.40
N SER A 2 -7.26 4.79 -10.20
CA SER A 2 -6.62 3.47 -10.02
C SER A 2 -7.66 2.37 -10.25
N ARG A 3 -7.32 1.35 -11.05
CA ARG A 3 -8.19 0.19 -11.27
C ARG A 3 -8.37 -0.57 -9.95
N GLU A 4 -9.62 -0.94 -9.63
CA GLU A 4 -9.92 -1.78 -8.48
C GLU A 4 -9.42 -3.22 -8.74
N LYS A 5 -8.86 -3.86 -7.71
CA LYS A 5 -8.44 -5.28 -7.75
C LYS A 5 -8.95 -6.02 -6.50
N MET A 6 -9.14 -7.33 -6.63
CA MET A 6 -9.36 -8.21 -5.48
C MET A 6 -8.02 -8.50 -4.82
N LEU A 7 -7.76 -7.85 -3.69
CA LEU A 7 -6.50 -7.97 -2.95
C LEU A 7 -6.75 -8.65 -1.61
N ASN A 8 -5.86 -9.58 -1.24
CA ASN A 8 -5.81 -10.10 0.11
C ASN A 8 -5.27 -9.02 1.05
N ARG A 9 -6.18 -8.34 1.77
CA ARG A 9 -5.86 -7.16 2.60
C ARG A 9 -4.89 -7.47 3.73
N GLU A 10 -4.90 -8.68 4.25
CA GLU A 10 -4.02 -9.13 5.33
C GLU A 10 -2.56 -9.21 4.88
N MET A 11 -2.33 -9.46 3.59
CA MET A 11 -0.99 -9.61 3.02
C MET A 11 -0.37 -8.28 2.56
N ILE A 12 -1.14 -7.19 2.51
CA ILE A 12 -0.66 -5.90 1.99
C ILE A 12 0.46 -5.35 2.88
N ILE A 13 0.26 -5.29 4.20
CA ILE A 13 1.29 -4.79 5.12
C ILE A 13 2.56 -5.67 5.10
N PRO A 14 2.46 -7.02 5.18
CA PRO A 14 3.61 -7.90 4.99
C PRO A 14 4.38 -7.64 3.69
N ALA A 15 3.69 -7.46 2.56
CA ALA A 15 4.34 -7.21 1.27
C ALA A 15 5.08 -5.86 1.26
N ILE A 16 4.48 -4.80 1.83
CA ILE A 16 5.12 -3.49 1.98
C ILE A 16 6.35 -3.60 2.88
N LYS A 17 6.22 -4.26 4.04
CA LYS A 17 7.34 -4.47 4.97
C LYS A 17 8.49 -5.24 4.31
N LYS A 18 8.18 -6.29 3.54
CA LYS A 18 9.18 -7.05 2.79
C LYS A 18 9.91 -6.16 1.78
N PHE A 19 9.17 -5.42 0.95
CA PHE A 19 9.79 -4.50 0.00
C PHE A 19 10.69 -3.47 0.69
N CYS A 20 10.23 -2.84 1.77
CA CYS A 20 11.02 -1.87 2.51
C CYS A 20 12.31 -2.48 3.08
N SER A 21 12.24 -3.73 3.57
CA SER A 21 13.41 -4.45 4.10
C SER A 21 14.48 -4.75 3.06
N GLU A 22 14.09 -4.91 1.79
CA GLU A 22 14.99 -5.20 0.68
C GLU A 22 15.59 -3.92 0.06
N ASN A 23 14.93 -2.77 0.23
CA ASN A 23 15.24 -1.55 -0.53
C ASN A 23 15.74 -0.37 0.32
N TYR A 24 15.55 -0.40 1.65
CA TYR A 24 15.92 0.70 2.54
C TYR A 24 16.79 0.21 3.69
N ARG A 25 17.68 1.08 4.20
CA ARG A 25 18.55 0.74 5.34
C ARG A 25 17.81 0.83 6.66
N GLN A 26 16.98 1.86 6.80
CA GLN A 26 16.14 2.09 7.96
C GLN A 26 14.72 2.36 7.48
N TYR A 27 13.75 1.66 8.06
CA TYR A 27 12.36 1.87 7.70
C TYR A 27 11.40 1.58 8.85
N THR A 28 10.26 2.24 8.82
CA THR A 28 9.07 1.90 9.60
C THR A 28 7.87 1.85 8.67
N VAL A 29 6.96 0.90 8.92
CA VAL A 29 5.69 0.76 8.18
C VAL A 29 4.59 0.63 9.22
N SER A 30 3.65 1.57 9.20
CA SER A 30 2.50 1.54 10.09
C SER A 30 1.55 0.39 9.74
N ASP A 31 0.67 0.02 10.68
CA ASP A 31 -0.54 -0.71 10.33
C ASP A 31 -1.52 0.20 9.57
N PHE A 32 -2.66 -0.35 9.16
CA PHE A 32 -3.70 0.45 8.50
C PHE A 32 -4.32 1.47 9.45
N ILE A 33 -4.18 2.75 9.11
CA ILE A 33 -4.82 3.86 9.80
C ILE A 33 -6.12 4.19 9.06
N HIS A 34 -7.28 4.01 9.70
CA HIS A 34 -8.56 4.41 9.12
C HIS A 34 -8.64 5.94 9.01
N LYS A 35 -8.94 6.45 7.81
CA LYS A 35 -9.04 7.89 7.52
C LYS A 35 -10.45 8.32 7.09
N GLY A 36 -11.46 7.51 7.41
CA GLY A 36 -12.86 7.73 7.05
C GLY A 36 -13.33 6.90 5.84
N ASP A 37 -14.63 6.64 5.80
CA ASP A 37 -15.30 5.79 4.79
C ASP A 37 -14.53 4.47 4.56
N TYR A 38 -14.15 4.23 3.31
CA TYR A 38 -13.40 3.06 2.86
C TYR A 38 -11.88 3.29 2.89
N ARG A 39 -11.41 4.50 3.24
CA ARG A 39 -10.01 4.90 3.12
C ARG A 39 -9.19 4.47 4.33
N HIS A 40 -8.15 3.72 4.04
CA HIS A 40 -7.14 3.25 4.98
C HIS A 40 -5.78 3.73 4.50
N ARG A 41 -4.92 4.15 5.41
CA ARG A 41 -3.59 4.67 5.09
C ARG A 41 -2.51 3.78 5.69
N VAL A 42 -1.45 3.57 4.92
CA VAL A 42 -0.18 3.06 5.41
C VAL A 42 0.82 4.20 5.37
N GLU A 43 1.36 4.58 6.51
CA GLU A 43 2.43 5.56 6.66
C GLU A 43 3.77 4.82 6.68
N ILE A 44 4.75 5.35 5.94
CA ILE A 44 6.05 4.73 5.73
C ILE A 44 7.11 5.81 5.94
N GLU A 45 8.04 5.53 6.85
CA GLU A 45 9.29 6.26 6.98
C GLU A 45 10.40 5.37 6.43
N ALA A 46 11.23 5.87 5.52
CA ALA A 46 12.33 5.10 4.95
C ALA A 46 13.52 6.00 4.61
N ASP A 47 14.68 5.70 5.19
CA ASP A 47 15.93 6.45 5.02
C ASP A 47 15.75 7.97 5.18
N GLY A 48 14.96 8.38 6.19
CA GLY A 48 14.64 9.78 6.49
C GLY A 48 13.55 10.42 5.62
N ALA A 49 12.96 9.68 4.66
CA ALA A 49 11.83 10.15 3.87
C ALA A 49 10.50 9.64 4.45
N ASN A 50 9.53 10.54 4.62
CA ASN A 50 8.19 10.23 5.13
C ASN A 50 7.15 10.31 4.02
N PHE A 51 6.43 9.23 3.77
CA PHE A 51 5.38 9.15 2.75
C PHE A 51 4.27 8.19 3.18
N PHE A 52 3.19 8.16 2.41
CA PHE A 52 2.07 7.28 2.71
C PHE A 52 1.40 6.77 1.44
N VAL A 53 0.72 5.64 1.53
CA VAL A 53 -0.13 5.11 0.46
C VAL A 53 -1.53 4.89 1.03
N ASP A 54 -2.54 5.36 0.29
CA ASP A 54 -3.93 5.18 0.67
C ASP A 54 -4.53 3.98 -0.08
N PHE A 55 -5.34 3.20 0.63
CA PHE A 55 -6.06 2.03 0.17
C PHE A 55 -7.55 2.23 0.42
N HIS A 56 -8.38 2.05 -0.60
CA HIS A 56 -9.83 2.13 -0.46
C HIS A 56 -10.40 0.72 -0.45
N PHE A 57 -10.81 0.24 0.72
CA PHE A 57 -11.39 -1.09 0.95
C PHE A 57 -12.89 -1.06 0.74
N ARG A 58 -13.37 -1.51 -0.42
CA ARG A 58 -14.80 -1.54 -0.75
C ARG A 58 -15.51 -2.71 -0.05
N GLY A 59 -16.82 -2.57 0.16
CA GLY A 59 -17.65 -3.61 0.79
C GLY A 59 -17.74 -4.92 -0.02
N ASN A 60 -17.52 -4.86 -1.34
CA ASN A 60 -17.50 -6.03 -2.22
C ASN A 60 -16.15 -6.79 -2.23
N GLY A 61 -15.23 -6.45 -1.31
CA GLY A 61 -13.88 -7.04 -1.25
C GLY A 61 -12.85 -6.37 -2.17
N SER A 62 -13.27 -5.55 -3.14
CA SER A 62 -12.32 -4.85 -4.01
C SER A 62 -11.51 -3.81 -3.23
N THR A 63 -10.31 -3.54 -3.75
CA THR A 63 -9.39 -2.55 -3.19
C THR A 63 -8.83 -1.70 -4.31
N SER A 64 -8.78 -0.38 -4.12
CA SER A 64 -8.03 0.53 -4.98
C SER A 64 -6.91 1.21 -4.22
N ILE A 65 -5.78 1.44 -4.88
CA ILE A 65 -4.59 2.06 -4.29
C ILE A 65 -4.47 3.48 -4.82
N ASP A 66 -4.51 4.47 -3.94
CA ASP A 66 -4.36 5.89 -4.26
C ASP A 66 -3.00 6.42 -3.79
N ILE A 67 -2.25 6.94 -4.77
CA ILE A 67 -0.94 7.52 -4.57
C ILE A 67 -0.92 9.03 -4.87
N SER A 68 -2.04 9.63 -5.25
CA SER A 68 -2.08 11.01 -5.80
C SER A 68 -1.80 12.13 -4.79
N SER A 69 -2.02 11.85 -3.49
CA SER A 69 -1.85 12.85 -2.43
C SER A 69 -0.46 12.81 -1.79
N GLY A 70 0.04 13.94 -1.28
CA GLY A 70 1.31 14.00 -0.54
C GLY A 70 2.56 14.02 -1.44
N LEU A 71 3.72 13.72 -0.84
CA LEU A 71 5.05 13.77 -1.49
C LEU A 71 5.55 12.37 -1.88
N HIS A 72 6.71 12.33 -2.54
CA HIS A 72 7.45 11.10 -2.90
C HIS A 72 6.70 10.15 -3.84
N MET A 73 6.15 10.69 -4.93
CA MET A 73 5.36 9.95 -5.92
C MET A 73 6.06 8.69 -6.46
N ASP A 74 7.37 8.74 -6.68
CA ASP A 74 8.13 7.59 -7.19
C ASP A 74 8.16 6.42 -6.18
N LYS A 75 8.42 6.72 -4.90
CA LYS A 75 8.38 5.72 -3.82
C LYS A 75 6.97 5.14 -3.67
N LYS A 76 5.95 5.99 -3.71
CA LYS A 76 4.55 5.55 -3.64
C LYS A 76 4.16 4.67 -4.83
N LYS A 77 4.67 4.97 -6.02
CA LYS A 77 4.48 4.15 -7.21
C LYS A 77 5.13 2.77 -7.06
N GLN A 78 6.36 2.70 -6.54
CA GLN A 78 7.02 1.41 -6.26
C GLN A 78 6.20 0.54 -5.30
N ILE A 79 5.68 1.13 -4.22
CA ILE A 79 4.80 0.41 -3.29
C ILE A 79 3.54 -0.11 -4.00
N LYS A 80 2.88 0.75 -4.78
CA LYS A 80 1.71 0.36 -5.55
C LYS A 80 2.04 -0.79 -6.51
N ASP A 81 3.17 -0.72 -7.21
CA ASP A 81 3.56 -1.72 -8.20
C ASP A 81 3.82 -3.07 -7.52
N VAL A 82 4.55 -3.09 -6.39
CA VAL A 82 4.77 -4.31 -5.58
C VAL A 82 3.45 -4.96 -5.18
N VAL A 83 2.52 -4.19 -4.60
CA VAL A 83 1.23 -4.72 -4.14
C VAL A 83 0.40 -5.27 -5.32
N LEU A 84 0.53 -4.67 -6.51
CA LEU A 84 -0.23 -5.08 -7.70
C LEU A 84 0.43 -6.19 -8.51
N SER A 85 1.74 -6.40 -8.36
CA SER A 85 2.53 -7.44 -9.05
C SER A 85 2.68 -8.73 -8.25
N ASP A 86 2.53 -8.67 -6.94
CA ASP A 86 2.61 -9.85 -6.09
C ASP A 86 1.39 -10.76 -6.32
N SER A 87 1.63 -11.95 -6.87
CA SER A 87 0.60 -12.93 -7.16
C SER A 87 -0.04 -13.52 -5.90
N THR A 88 0.67 -13.51 -4.76
CA THR A 88 0.14 -13.98 -3.46
C THR A 88 -0.91 -13.02 -2.89
N LEU A 89 -0.91 -11.78 -3.37
CA LEU A 89 -1.87 -10.75 -3.00
C LEU A 89 -3.13 -10.76 -3.86
N LEU A 90 -3.10 -11.40 -5.02
CA LEU A 90 -4.26 -11.48 -5.92
C LEU A 90 -5.17 -12.62 -5.49
N VAL A 91 -6.40 -12.28 -5.11
CA VAL A 91 -7.42 -13.29 -4.84
C VAL A 91 -8.08 -13.65 -6.17
N SER A 92 -7.77 -14.85 -6.68
CA SER A 92 -8.52 -15.46 -7.77
C SER A 92 -9.94 -15.75 -7.29
N LYS A 93 -10.95 -15.34 -8.07
CA LYS A 93 -12.32 -15.79 -7.86
C LYS A 93 -12.46 -17.28 -8.11
#